data_AF-A0A1S3PJ32-F1
#
_entry.id   AF-A0A1S3PJ32-F1
#
_cell.length_a   1.000
_cell.length_b   1.000
_cell.length_c   1.000
_cell.angle_alpha   90.00
_cell.angle_beta   90.00
_cell.angle_gamma   90.00
#
_symmetry.space_group_name_H-M   'P 1'
#
loop_
_entity.id
_entity.type
_entity.pdbx_description
1 polymer ?
#
loop_
_entity_poly.entity_id
_entity_poly.type
_entity_poly.pdbx_seq_one_letter_code
_entity_poly.pdbx_strand_id
1 'polypeptide(L)'
;MRDDVLNSSDYEALESSILRVVHHHEQRAGGEGVSCMAVVVTREILQEAVEQICVPLGELLGEALRLQSEELWIKDGRRSVDLEELLRVLQERSGFSPYDDTTSPNAGEAQLQGMDIEHMFLKELKEFSDGELTISFTIVSVDLKT
;
A
#
# COMPACT_ATOMS: atom_id res chain seq x y z
N MET A 1 -20.82 -2.85 -20.45
CA MET A 1 -20.53 -1.48 -20.89
C MET A 1 -20.62 -0.60 -19.67
N ARG A 2 -19.48 -0.26 -19.06
CA ARG A 2 -19.39 0.94 -18.22
C ARG A 2 -18.70 1.95 -19.10
N ASP A 3 -19.51 2.75 -19.76
CA ASP A 3 -19.07 3.94 -20.47
C ASP A 3 -18.41 4.86 -19.45
N ASP A 4 -17.19 5.30 -19.76
CA ASP A 4 -16.62 6.61 -19.45
C ASP A 4 -17.24 7.32 -18.23
N VAL A 5 -16.68 7.06 -17.04
CA VAL A 5 -17.02 7.83 -15.82
C VAL A 5 -16.65 9.30 -15.99
N LEU A 6 -15.75 9.63 -16.92
CA LEU A 6 -15.30 10.97 -17.23
C LEU A 6 -15.23 11.13 -18.76
N ASN A 7 -15.84 12.19 -19.28
CA ASN A 7 -15.71 12.62 -20.67
C ASN A 7 -14.29 13.16 -20.93
N SER A 8 -13.85 13.23 -22.19
CA SER A 8 -12.48 13.62 -22.55
C SER A 8 -12.03 14.97 -21.98
N SER A 9 -12.94 15.95 -21.84
CA SER A 9 -12.69 17.23 -21.18
C SER A 9 -12.35 17.10 -19.70
N ASP A 10 -12.93 16.10 -19.04
CA ASP A 10 -12.84 15.91 -17.60
C ASP A 10 -11.55 15.13 -17.26
N TYR A 11 -11.08 14.31 -18.20
CA TYR A 11 -9.73 13.72 -18.15
C TYR A 11 -8.64 14.79 -18.24
N GLU A 12 -8.72 15.70 -19.22
CA GLU A 12 -7.75 16.79 -19.38
C GLU A 12 -7.74 17.74 -18.16
N ALA A 13 -8.93 18.02 -17.62
CA ALA A 13 -9.07 18.81 -16.39
C ALA A 13 -8.49 18.08 -15.17
N LEU A 14 -8.73 16.78 -15.05
CA LEU A 14 -8.18 15.95 -13.97
C LEU A 14 -6.65 15.87 -14.09
N GLU A 15 -6.11 15.57 -15.27
CA GLU A 15 -4.68 15.50 -15.54
C GLU A 15 -3.98 16.82 -15.21
N SER A 16 -4.58 17.95 -15.61
CA SER A 16 -4.08 19.29 -15.28
C SER A 16 -4.17 19.64 -13.78
N SER A 17 -5.01 18.94 -13.01
CA SER A 17 -5.16 19.14 -11.56
C SER A 17 -4.16 18.31 -10.74
N ILE A 18 -3.44 17.38 -11.36
CA ILE A 18 -2.42 16.57 -10.70
C ILE A 18 -1.22 17.44 -10.39
N LEU A 19 -1.07 17.80 -9.10
CA LEU A 19 0.05 18.63 -8.65
C LEU A 19 1.37 17.86 -8.59
N ARG A 20 1.29 16.56 -8.28
CA ARG A 20 2.45 15.68 -8.20
C ARG A 20 2.03 14.23 -8.30
N VAL A 21 2.83 13.44 -9.02
CA VAL A 21 2.77 11.99 -9.00
C VAL A 21 4.00 11.46 -8.28
N VAL A 22 3.78 10.65 -7.25
CA VAL A 22 4.87 9.92 -6.59
C VAL A 22 5.03 8.61 -7.35
N HIS A 23 6.18 8.43 -7.98
CA HIS A 23 6.49 7.21 -8.70
C HIS A 23 7.34 6.29 -7.83
N HIS A 24 7.13 4.99 -7.98
CA HIS A 24 8.10 3.99 -7.53
C HIS A 24 9.36 4.17 -8.37
N HIS A 25 10.48 4.58 -7.79
CA HIS A 25 11.73 4.63 -8.54
C HIS A 25 12.31 3.23 -8.63
N GLU A 26 12.14 2.55 -9.77
CA GLU A 26 12.62 1.18 -9.99
C GLU A 26 14.16 1.04 -10.05
N GLN A 27 14.98 2.09 -9.94
CA GLN A 27 16.43 1.92 -10.12
C GLN A 27 17.30 2.70 -9.13
N ARG A 28 17.82 1.98 -8.14
CA ARG A 28 19.24 2.14 -7.78
C ARG A 28 19.99 0.93 -8.30
N ALA A 29 20.74 1.11 -9.38
CA ALA A 29 21.71 0.13 -9.84
C ALA A 29 22.67 -0.20 -8.68
N GLY A 30 22.50 -1.37 -8.07
CA GLY A 30 23.45 -1.94 -7.10
C GLY A 30 23.02 -2.06 -5.64
N GLY A 31 21.74 -1.89 -5.27
CA GLY A 31 21.34 -2.07 -3.87
C GLY A 31 19.85 -2.38 -3.67
N GLU A 32 19.59 -3.63 -3.31
CA GLU A 32 18.51 -4.16 -2.47
C GLU A 32 17.10 -3.52 -2.54
N GLY A 33 16.17 -4.31 -3.08
CA GLY A 33 14.77 -4.29 -2.66
C GLY A 33 13.88 -3.32 -3.43
N VAL A 34 12.90 -3.89 -4.13
CA VAL A 34 11.74 -3.19 -4.69
C VAL A 34 11.17 -2.24 -3.62
N SER A 35 11.43 -0.94 -3.74
CA SER A 35 11.05 0.05 -2.72
C SER A 35 9.55 0.32 -2.75
N CYS A 36 8.77 -0.50 -2.04
CA CYS A 36 7.31 -0.37 -1.94
C CYS A 36 6.83 1.09 -1.85
N MET A 37 5.73 1.41 -2.54
CA MET A 37 5.17 2.76 -2.58
C MET A 37 4.95 3.35 -1.19
N ALA A 38 4.61 2.52 -0.19
CA ALA A 38 4.49 2.95 1.19
C ALA A 38 5.79 3.56 1.74
N VAL A 39 6.96 2.99 1.41
CA VAL A 39 8.28 3.49 1.81
C VAL A 39 8.55 4.84 1.18
N VAL A 40 8.29 4.98 -0.13
CA VAL A 40 8.52 6.21 -0.88
C VAL A 40 7.61 7.33 -0.37
N VAL A 41 6.31 7.07 -0.29
CA VAL A 41 5.30 8.05 0.17
C VAL A 41 5.57 8.46 1.61
N THR A 42 5.88 7.53 2.51
CA THR A 42 6.19 7.87 3.91
C THR A 42 7.40 8.80 3.99
N ARG A 43 8.44 8.53 3.21
CA ARG A 43 9.65 9.37 3.18
C ARG A 43 9.34 10.77 2.66
N GLU A 44 8.60 10.90 1.57
CA GLU A 44 8.26 12.20 1.01
C GLU A 44 7.41 13.03 1.97
N ILE A 45 6.40 12.42 2.62
CA ILE A 45 5.56 13.14 3.60
C ILE A 45 6.42 13.60 4.79
N LEU A 46 7.28 12.74 5.32
CA LEU A 46 8.18 13.12 6.43
C LEU A 46 9.16 14.24 6.05
N GLN A 47 9.52 14.38 4.77
CA GLN A 47 10.46 15.38 4.29
C GLN A 47 9.78 16.71 3.96
N GLU A 48 8.61 16.67 3.33
CA GLU A 48 7.99 17.86 2.73
C GLU A 48 6.72 18.34 3.44
N ALA A 49 6.07 17.46 4.21
CA ALA A 49 4.74 17.71 4.76
C ALA A 49 4.57 17.04 6.13
N VAL A 50 5.62 17.06 6.97
CA VAL A 50 5.65 16.36 8.27
C VAL A 50 4.51 16.84 9.19
N GLU A 51 4.11 18.09 9.05
CA GLU A 51 2.99 18.68 9.78
C GLU A 51 1.62 18.10 9.40
N GLN A 52 1.53 17.40 8.27
CA GLN A 52 0.31 16.71 7.82
C GLN A 52 0.19 15.31 8.43
N ILE A 53 1.22 14.82 9.13
CA ILE A 53 1.19 13.51 9.79
C ILE A 53 0.32 13.62 11.05
N CYS A 54 -0.94 13.26 10.90
CA CYS A 54 -1.84 13.02 12.01
C CYS A 54 -1.81 11.53 12.43
N VAL A 55 -2.35 11.22 13.62
CA VAL A 55 -2.37 9.86 14.17
C VAL A 55 -2.92 8.83 13.17
N PRO A 56 -4.09 9.02 12.52
CA PRO A 56 -4.62 8.02 11.58
C PRO A 56 -3.74 7.77 10.36
N LEU A 57 -3.10 8.83 9.83
CA LEU A 57 -2.19 8.69 8.70
C LEU A 57 -0.89 7.99 9.14
N GLY A 58 -0.41 8.29 10.34
CA GLY A 58 0.74 7.62 10.95
C GLY A 58 0.50 6.12 11.15
N GLU A 59 -0.66 5.74 11.68
CA GLU A 59 -1.07 4.34 11.85
C GLU A 59 -1.14 3.61 10.51
N LEU A 60 -1.81 4.20 9.51
CA LEU A 60 -1.94 3.60 8.17
C LEU A 60 -0.57 3.36 7.51
N LEU A 61 0.30 4.37 7.52
CA LEU A 61 1.64 4.27 6.96
C LEU A 61 2.50 3.28 7.77
N GLY A 62 2.37 3.28 9.10
CA GLY A 62 3.06 2.35 9.99
C GLY A 62 2.73 0.89 9.69
N GLU A 63 1.44 0.58 9.52
CA GLU A 63 0.99 -0.76 9.15
C GLU A 63 1.48 -1.17 7.75
N ALA A 64 1.40 -0.27 6.77
CA ALA A 64 1.89 -0.55 5.42
C ALA A 64 3.40 -0.84 5.40
N LEU A 65 4.19 -0.11 6.18
CA LEU A 65 5.63 -0.36 6.34
C LEU A 65 5.92 -1.66 7.09
N ARG A 66 5.08 -2.02 8.07
CA ARG A 66 5.20 -3.29 8.80
C ARG A 66 4.94 -4.49 7.88
N LEU A 67 3.88 -4.44 7.08
CA LEU A 67 3.60 -5.47 6.06
C LEU A 67 4.76 -5.60 5.07
N GLN A 68 5.35 -4.48 4.65
CA GLN A 68 6.54 -4.50 3.80
C GLN A 68 7.74 -5.18 4.48
N SER A 69 7.94 -4.93 5.77
CA SER A 69 9.02 -5.56 6.53
C SER A 69 8.82 -7.07 6.66
N GLU A 70 7.58 -7.50 6.86
CA GLU A 70 7.22 -8.93 6.94
C GLU A 70 7.41 -9.62 5.59
N GLU A 71 7.01 -8.98 4.49
CA GLU A 71 7.24 -9.50 3.14
C GLU A 71 8.74 -9.70 2.84
N LEU A 72 9.59 -8.71 3.18
CA LEU A 72 11.04 -8.82 3.04
C LEU A 72 11.62 -9.93 3.91
N TRP A 73 11.11 -10.08 5.14
CA TRP A 73 11.53 -11.16 6.02
C TRP A 73 11.17 -12.54 5.46
N ILE A 74 9.96 -12.71 4.94
CA ILE A 74 9.49 -13.98 4.34
C ILE A 74 10.28 -14.31 3.07
N LYS A 75 10.52 -13.33 2.19
CA LYS A 75 11.20 -13.54 0.90
C LYS A 75 12.71 -13.72 1.05
N ASP A 76 13.35 -12.84 1.80
CA ASP A 76 14.81 -12.70 1.81
C ASP A 76 15.45 -13.10 3.14
N GLY A 77 14.65 -13.39 4.19
CA GLY A 77 15.15 -13.71 5.54
C GLY A 77 15.90 -12.53 6.19
N ARG A 78 15.71 -11.31 5.68
CA ARG A 78 16.42 -10.10 6.13
C ARG A 78 15.46 -9.06 6.65
N ARG A 79 15.94 -8.27 7.61
CA ARG A 79 15.29 -7.03 8.05
C ARG A 79 16.05 -5.84 7.47
N SER A 80 15.32 -4.85 6.97
CA SER A 80 15.91 -3.64 6.43
C SER A 80 16.06 -2.60 7.54
N VAL A 81 17.31 -2.23 7.85
CA VAL A 81 17.63 -1.19 8.84
C VAL A 81 17.02 0.15 8.45
N ASP A 82 17.04 0.47 7.15
CA ASP A 82 16.46 1.72 6.63
C ASP A 82 14.93 1.76 6.82
N LEU A 83 14.27 0.61 6.74
CA LEU A 83 12.83 0.49 6.96
C LEU A 83 12.47 0.60 8.45
N GLU A 84 13.24 -0.05 9.33
CA GLU A 84 13.06 0.03 10.78
C GLU A 84 13.27 1.47 11.28
N GLU A 85 14.27 2.18 10.75
CA GLU A 85 14.51 3.58 11.08
C GLU A 85 13.37 4.48 10.58
N LEU A 86 12.86 4.23 9.36
CA LEU A 86 11.72 4.98 8.82
C LEU A 86 10.46 4.81 9.68
N LEU A 87 10.19 3.58 10.13
CA LEU A 87 9.10 3.27 11.07
C LEU A 87 9.24 4.03 12.38
N ARG A 88 10.46 4.05 12.95
CA ARG A 88 10.75 4.76 14.20
C ARG A 88 10.51 6.26 14.06
N VAL A 89 11.02 6.88 12.99
CA VAL A 89 10.81 8.31 12.73
C VAL A 89 9.32 8.61 12.54
N LEU A 90 8.59 7.78 11.81
CA LEU A 90 7.15 7.95 11.63
C LEU A 90 6.39 7.89 12.96
N GLN A 91 6.73 6.94 13.85
CA GLN A 91 6.14 6.82 15.19
C GLN A 91 6.41 8.07 16.04
N GLU A 92 7.66 8.54 16.07
CA GLU A 92 8.05 9.74 16.82
C GLU A 92 7.28 10.99 16.35
N ARG A 93 6.97 11.11 15.06
CA ARG A 93 6.28 12.27 14.48
C ARG A 93 4.76 12.24 14.64
N SER A 94 4.18 11.06 14.46
CA SER A 94 2.72 10.87 14.51
C SER A 94 2.18 10.73 15.94
N GLY A 95 3.03 10.34 16.90
CA GLY A 95 2.61 10.09 18.28
C GLY A 95 1.74 8.84 18.47
N PHE A 96 1.62 7.96 17.46
CA PHE A 96 0.93 6.68 17.63
C PHE A 96 1.80 5.73 18.46
N SER A 97 1.17 5.01 19.38
CA SER A 97 1.84 3.98 20.18
C SER A 97 1.69 2.63 19.45
N PRO A 98 2.79 1.91 19.15
CA PRO A 98 2.70 0.59 18.51
C PRO A 98 2.05 -0.49 19.39
N TYR A 99 1.69 -0.16 20.65
CA TYR A 99 1.00 -1.03 21.60
C TYR A 99 -0.50 -0.72 21.74
N ASP A 100 -1.05 0.20 20.96
CA ASP A 100 -2.51 0.32 20.88
C ASP A 100 -3.03 -0.82 19.98
N ASP A 101 -3.45 -1.90 20.63
CA ASP A 101 -3.83 -3.23 20.10
C ASP A 101 -5.11 -3.21 19.21
N THR A 102 -5.41 -2.08 18.56
CA THR A 102 -6.66 -1.91 17.83
C THR A 102 -6.60 -2.41 16.38
N THR A 103 -5.40 -2.59 15.82
CA THR A 103 -5.21 -3.13 14.46
C THR A 103 -4.33 -4.37 14.50
N SER A 104 -4.93 -5.51 14.88
CA SER A 104 -4.27 -6.80 14.66
C SER A 104 -3.89 -6.92 13.17
N PRO A 105 -2.67 -7.37 12.81
CA PRO A 105 -2.29 -7.60 11.41
C PRO A 105 -3.26 -8.56 10.71
N ASN A 106 -3.93 -9.41 11.49
CA ASN A 106 -4.97 -10.34 11.03
C ASN A 106 -6.36 -9.72 10.87
N ALA A 107 -6.57 -8.42 11.10
CA ALA A 107 -7.91 -7.83 10.93
C ALA A 107 -8.41 -7.96 9.48
N GLY A 108 -7.50 -7.95 8.49
CA GLY A 108 -7.82 -8.20 7.09
C GLY A 108 -8.12 -9.66 6.76
N GLU A 109 -7.45 -10.60 7.44
CA GLU A 109 -7.62 -12.05 7.28
C GLU A 109 -8.87 -12.56 8.03
N ALA A 110 -9.14 -12.03 9.23
CA ALA A 110 -10.34 -12.28 10.00
C ALA A 110 -11.60 -11.77 9.28
N GLN A 111 -11.48 -10.72 8.45
CA GLN A 111 -12.57 -10.27 7.57
C GLN A 111 -12.94 -11.28 6.49
N LEU A 112 -12.01 -12.15 6.05
CA LEU A 112 -12.29 -13.18 5.05
C LEU A 112 -13.04 -14.37 5.66
N GLN A 113 -12.95 -14.57 6.97
CA GLN A 113 -13.67 -15.61 7.70
C GLN A 113 -15.17 -15.28 7.73
N GLY A 114 -15.94 -15.96 6.85
CA GLY A 114 -17.39 -15.77 6.73
C GLY A 114 -17.82 -14.87 5.56
N MET A 115 -16.89 -14.36 4.75
CA MET A 115 -17.23 -13.76 3.45
C MET A 115 -17.57 -14.83 2.41
N ASP A 116 -18.56 -14.55 1.58
CA ASP A 116 -18.87 -15.36 0.41
C ASP A 116 -17.74 -15.29 -0.63
N ILE A 117 -17.58 -16.33 -1.44
CA ILE A 117 -16.46 -16.50 -2.37
C ILE A 117 -16.45 -15.39 -3.42
N GLU A 118 -17.61 -15.01 -3.92
CA GLU A 118 -17.80 -13.92 -4.88
C GLU A 118 -17.32 -12.59 -4.30
N HIS A 119 -17.67 -12.31 -3.05
CA HIS A 119 -17.25 -11.11 -2.34
C HIS A 119 -15.75 -11.11 -2.04
N MET A 120 -15.19 -12.29 -1.76
CA MET A 120 -13.75 -12.49 -1.56
C MET A 120 -12.96 -12.17 -2.84
N PHE A 121 -13.41 -12.68 -4.00
CA PHE A 121 -12.75 -12.42 -5.28
C PHE A 121 -12.87 -10.97 -5.76
N LEU A 122 -13.92 -10.25 -5.36
CA LEU A 122 -14.09 -8.84 -5.73
C LEU A 122 -13.23 -7.88 -4.89
N LYS A 123 -12.75 -8.29 -3.71
CA LYS A 123 -12.05 -7.41 -2.75
C LYS A 123 -10.76 -6.82 -3.32
N GLU A 124 -9.98 -7.62 -4.04
CA GLU A 124 -8.71 -7.20 -4.65
C GLU A 124 -8.67 -7.45 -6.17
N LEU A 125 -9.83 -7.40 -6.84
CA LEU A 125 -9.90 -7.55 -8.29
C LEU A 125 -9.23 -6.36 -8.99
N LYS A 126 -8.17 -6.65 -9.75
CA LYS A 126 -7.47 -5.72 -10.64
C LYS A 126 -7.75 -6.11 -12.09
N GLU A 127 -8.31 -5.18 -12.86
CA GLU A 127 -8.62 -5.38 -14.27
C GLU A 127 -7.71 -4.53 -15.15
N PHE A 128 -7.17 -5.13 -16.21
CA PHE A 128 -6.30 -4.51 -17.18
C PHE A 128 -6.92 -4.71 -18.56
N SER A 129 -7.00 -3.64 -19.35
CA SER A 129 -7.50 -3.71 -20.72
C SER A 129 -6.63 -2.87 -21.64
N ASP A 130 -6.41 -3.36 -22.85
CA ASP A 130 -5.78 -2.63 -23.95
C ASP A 130 -6.78 -2.18 -25.03
N GLY A 131 -8.09 -2.39 -24.79
CA GLY A 131 -9.17 -2.08 -25.71
C GLY A 131 -9.60 -3.24 -26.63
N GLU A 132 -8.77 -4.29 -26.78
CA GLU A 132 -9.12 -5.53 -27.50
C GLU A 132 -9.32 -6.70 -26.54
N LEU A 133 -8.46 -6.78 -25.51
CA LEU A 133 -8.48 -7.81 -24.49
C LEU A 133 -8.63 -7.18 -23.11
N THR A 134 -9.41 -7.84 -22.25
CA THR A 134 -9.54 -7.50 -20.83
C THR A 134 -9.14 -8.70 -19.99
N ILE A 135 -8.24 -8.48 -19.04
CA ILE A 135 -7.72 -9.49 -18.11
C ILE A 135 -7.96 -9.01 -16.69
N SER A 136 -8.54 -9.86 -15.84
CA SER A 136 -8.78 -9.55 -14.43
C SER A 136 -8.04 -10.54 -13.53
N PHE A 137 -7.35 -10.02 -12.51
CA PHE A 137 -6.61 -10.78 -11.50
C PHE A 137 -7.17 -10.48 -10.12
N THR A 138 -7.27 -11.46 -9.25
CA THR A 138 -7.55 -11.23 -7.83
C THR A 138 -6.56 -12.04 -7.00
N ILE A 139 -6.16 -11.49 -5.85
CA ILE A 139 -5.26 -12.16 -4.91
C ILE A 139 -6.08 -12.50 -3.67
N VAL A 140 -6.01 -13.76 -3.25
CA VAL A 140 -6.69 -14.25 -2.05
C VAL A 140 -5.69 -14.99 -1.19
N SER A 141 -5.47 -14.48 0.01
CA SER A 141 -4.74 -15.21 1.06
C SER A 141 -5.65 -16.28 1.65
N VAL A 142 -5.26 -17.55 1.53
CA VAL A 142 -5.98 -18.69 2.13
C VAL A 142 -5.03 -19.51 2.99
N ASP A 143 -5.51 -19.97 4.14
CA ASP A 143 -4.82 -20.96 4.95
C ASP A 143 -5.15 -22.37 4.43
N LEU A 144 -4.14 -23.05 3.87
CA LEU A 144 -4.29 -24.40 3.35
C LEU A 144 -4.20 -25.38 4.51
N LYS A 145 -5.34 -25.93 4.95
CA LYS A 145 -5.36 -27.07 5.88
C LYS A 145 -4.66 -28.28 5.25
N THR A 146 -3.43 -28.55 5.69
CA THR A 146 -2.70 -29.82 5.47
C THR A 146 -3.18 -30.94 6.37
#